data_AF-A0AAN6XLL4-F1
#
_entry.id   AF-A0AAN6XLL4-F1
#
_cell.length_a   1.000
_cell.length_b   1.000
_cell.length_c   1.000
_cell.angle_alpha   90.00
_cell.angle_beta   90.00
_cell.angle_gamma   90.00
#
_symmetry.space_group_name_H-M   'P 1'
#
loop_
_entity.id
_entity.type
_entity.pdbx_description
1 polymer ?
#
loop_
_entity_poly.entity_id
_entity_poly.type
_entity_poly.pdbx_seq_one_letter_code
_entity_poly.pdbx_strand_id
1 'polypeptide(L)'
;MVHPGPGHNLPAHIRGVSFVRMLANVKFRVHFAGKESHAAIAPWDGVNALDAVCLSYNAISMLRQQIRPYDRIHGIFRSAGDRPNVTPGNCCVEYYVRSQTRAQAEALWQRVLKCFEGAALATGCTMRTEPLNSYADVRPSASLCKAYIEAMPEGTVSYDEPHDILAGSTDMGDVCYECPGFHGVFGIDTEEGSPNHTKGFTAAAATEDAFARAVECGKGMALVGWKVLTDDGFADEMQKEWEADMKLAAQGK
;
A
#
# COMPACT_ATOMS: atom_id res chain seq x y z
N MET A 1 5.20 -13.49 6.67
CA MET A 1 4.21 -12.80 7.54
C MET A 1 2.83 -13.35 7.22
N VAL A 2 1.92 -13.45 8.20
CA VAL A 2 0.53 -13.90 7.94
C VAL A 2 -0.44 -13.01 8.71
N HIS A 3 -1.48 -12.49 8.05
CA HIS A 3 -2.50 -11.62 8.66
C HIS A 3 -3.88 -12.27 8.78
N PRO A 4 -4.69 -11.92 9.78
CA PRO A 4 -6.10 -12.26 9.77
C PRO A 4 -6.83 -11.45 8.68
N GLY A 5 -7.74 -12.12 7.99
CA GLY A 5 -8.67 -11.52 7.02
C GLY A 5 -10.11 -11.92 7.31
N PRO A 6 -11.11 -11.21 6.74
CA PRO A 6 -12.51 -11.55 6.95
C PRO A 6 -12.79 -12.90 6.29
N GLY A 7 -13.11 -13.91 7.11
CA GLY A 7 -13.30 -15.29 6.64
C GLY A 7 -14.43 -15.42 5.62
N HIS A 8 -15.45 -14.55 5.65
CA HIS A 8 -16.54 -14.55 4.68
C HIS A 8 -16.11 -14.20 3.25
N ASN A 9 -14.92 -13.62 3.07
CA ASN A 9 -14.34 -13.39 1.74
C ASN A 9 -13.64 -14.62 1.15
N LEU A 10 -13.45 -15.68 1.96
CA LEU A 10 -12.88 -16.94 1.53
C LEU A 10 -14.01 -17.96 1.29
N PRO A 11 -13.88 -18.84 0.29
CA PRO A 11 -14.75 -20.01 0.18
C PRO A 11 -14.76 -20.81 1.49
N ALA A 12 -15.91 -21.38 1.87
CA ALA A 12 -16.10 -21.99 3.19
C ALA A 12 -15.10 -23.12 3.55
N HIS A 13 -14.50 -23.77 2.55
CA HIS A 13 -13.49 -24.82 2.74
C HIS A 13 -12.04 -24.28 2.82
N ILE A 14 -11.83 -22.98 2.55
CA ILE A 14 -10.54 -22.31 2.62
C ILE A 14 -10.42 -21.58 3.96
N ARG A 15 -9.44 -21.97 4.76
CA ARG A 15 -9.09 -21.36 6.05
C ARG A 15 -7.98 -20.33 5.92
N GLY A 16 -7.11 -20.47 4.92
CA GLY A 16 -6.00 -19.55 4.71
C GLY A 16 -5.34 -19.68 3.34
N VAL A 17 -4.55 -18.68 3.01
CA VAL A 17 -3.83 -18.53 1.77
C VAL A 17 -2.37 -18.14 2.04
N SER A 18 -1.41 -18.70 1.31
CA SER A 18 0.02 -18.38 1.50
C SER A 18 0.60 -17.46 0.44
N PHE A 19 -0.01 -17.37 -0.75
CA PHE A 19 0.47 -16.57 -1.88
C PHE A 19 -0.36 -15.29 -2.05
N VAL A 20 -0.21 -14.32 -1.15
CA VAL A 20 -0.93 -13.04 -1.24
C VAL A 20 0.01 -11.96 -1.78
N ARG A 21 -0.31 -11.46 -2.97
CA ARG A 21 0.32 -10.26 -3.52
C ARG A 21 -0.25 -9.02 -2.84
N MET A 22 0.53 -7.94 -2.73
CA MET A 22 0.09 -6.65 -2.19
C MET A 22 0.60 -5.51 -3.07
N LEU A 23 -0.16 -4.42 -3.17
CA LEU A 23 0.20 -3.28 -4.02
C LEU A 23 1.35 -2.49 -3.39
N ALA A 24 2.29 -2.06 -4.22
CA ALA A 24 3.22 -1.01 -3.86
C ALA A 24 2.45 0.30 -3.61
N ASN A 25 2.95 1.11 -2.67
CA ASN A 25 2.45 2.45 -2.46
C ASN A 25 3.58 3.46 -2.26
N VAL A 26 3.36 4.67 -2.76
CA VAL A 26 4.18 5.85 -2.49
C VAL A 26 3.31 6.83 -1.72
N LYS A 27 3.76 7.21 -0.53
CA LYS A 27 3.06 8.14 0.35
C LYS A 27 3.89 9.40 0.54
N PHE A 28 3.26 10.57 0.38
CA PHE A 28 3.96 11.83 0.47
C PHE A 28 3.01 12.97 0.83
N ARG A 29 3.58 14.05 1.36
CA ARG A 29 2.92 15.35 1.47
C ARG A 29 3.53 16.34 0.49
N VAL A 30 2.71 17.28 0.06
CA VAL A 30 3.16 18.46 -0.69
C VAL A 30 2.76 19.69 0.10
N HIS A 31 3.76 20.53 0.37
CA HIS A 31 3.57 21.82 1.02
C HIS A 31 3.72 22.91 -0.03
N PHE A 32 2.69 23.73 -0.19
CA PHE A 32 2.73 24.93 -1.01
C PHE A 32 2.96 26.15 -0.13
N ALA A 33 3.90 27.00 -0.53
CA ALA A 33 4.17 28.28 0.11
C ALA A 33 4.00 29.42 -0.91
N GLY A 34 3.09 30.32 -0.57
CA GLY A 34 2.80 31.57 -1.24
C GLY A 34 2.97 32.75 -0.29
N LYS A 35 2.01 33.68 -0.29
CA LYS A 35 2.07 34.92 0.49
C LYS A 35 0.66 35.38 0.86
N GLU A 36 0.44 35.60 2.14
CA GLU A 36 -0.83 36.11 2.64
C GLU A 36 -1.08 37.55 2.20
N SER A 37 -2.35 37.88 2.01
CA SER A 37 -2.82 39.23 1.73
C SER A 37 -4.27 39.39 2.14
N HIS A 38 -4.72 40.62 2.37
CA HIS A 38 -6.14 40.87 2.60
C HIS A 38 -6.93 40.63 1.31
N ALA A 39 -7.78 39.60 1.29
CA ALA A 39 -8.39 39.08 0.06
C ALA A 39 -9.24 40.12 -0.70
N ALA A 40 -9.84 41.09 0.01
CA ALA A 40 -10.64 42.14 -0.61
C ALA A 40 -9.91 43.48 -0.85
N ILE A 41 -8.85 43.78 -0.10
CA ILE A 41 -8.24 45.13 -0.09
C ILE A 41 -6.99 45.17 -0.97
N ALA A 42 -6.19 44.11 -0.95
CA ALA A 42 -4.94 44.03 -1.70
C ALA A 42 -4.63 42.60 -2.17
N PRO A 43 -5.56 41.92 -2.88
CA PRO A 43 -5.33 40.55 -3.35
C PRO A 43 -4.13 40.42 -4.29
N TRP A 44 -3.80 41.48 -5.05
CA TRP A 44 -2.65 41.52 -5.97
C TRP A 44 -1.29 41.46 -5.26
N ASP A 45 -1.23 41.72 -3.95
CA ASP A 45 0.01 41.61 -3.17
C ASP A 45 0.26 40.19 -2.63
N GLY A 46 -0.70 39.28 -2.79
CA GLY A 46 -0.65 37.90 -2.30
C GLY A 46 -0.28 36.87 -3.37
N VAL A 47 0.03 35.66 -2.90
CA VAL A 47 0.26 34.46 -3.72
C VAL A 47 -0.52 33.32 -3.06
N ASN A 48 -1.53 32.81 -3.73
CA ASN A 48 -2.53 31.95 -3.11
C ASN A 48 -2.14 30.46 -3.14
N ALA A 49 -1.71 29.92 -2.00
CA ALA A 49 -1.37 28.51 -1.86
C ALA A 49 -2.58 27.57 -2.00
N LEU A 50 -3.79 28.04 -1.69
CA LEU A 50 -5.02 27.25 -1.87
C LEU A 50 -5.34 27.08 -3.36
N ASP A 51 -5.09 28.09 -4.18
CA ASP A 51 -5.27 27.96 -5.64
C ASP A 51 -4.31 26.91 -6.22
N ALA A 52 -3.08 26.81 -5.70
CA ALA A 52 -2.14 25.76 -6.09
C ALA A 52 -2.67 24.36 -5.71
N VAL A 53 -3.24 24.22 -4.52
CA VAL A 53 -3.90 22.97 -4.09
C VAL A 53 -5.06 22.62 -5.02
N CYS A 54 -5.99 23.54 -5.27
CA CYS A 54 -7.15 23.31 -6.13
C CYS A 54 -6.74 22.97 -7.57
N LEU A 55 -5.76 23.69 -8.12
CA LEU A 55 -5.26 23.43 -9.47
C LEU A 55 -4.58 22.06 -9.56
N SER A 56 -3.77 21.68 -8.58
CA SER A 56 -3.17 20.33 -8.54
C SER A 56 -4.22 19.23 -8.44
N TYR A 57 -5.28 19.44 -7.65
CA TYR A 57 -6.41 18.49 -7.53
C TYR A 57 -7.11 18.27 -8.87
N ASN A 58 -7.37 19.36 -9.61
CA ASN A 58 -7.96 19.31 -10.94
C ASN A 58 -7.03 18.64 -11.97
N ALA A 59 -5.74 18.97 -11.95
CA ALA A 59 -4.75 18.35 -12.82
C ALA A 59 -4.65 16.83 -12.57
N ILE A 60 -4.66 16.39 -11.31
CA ILE A 60 -4.70 14.96 -10.94
C ILE A 60 -6.00 14.32 -11.40
N SER A 61 -7.13 15.03 -11.32
CA SER A 61 -8.43 14.53 -11.79
C SER A 61 -8.40 14.24 -13.30
N MET A 62 -7.74 15.09 -14.09
CA MET A 62 -7.54 14.85 -15.52
C MET A 62 -6.55 13.71 -15.78
N LEU A 63 -5.45 13.64 -15.03
CA LEU A 63 -4.43 12.59 -15.14
C LEU A 63 -5.03 11.17 -15.03
N ARG A 64 -6.10 11.00 -14.25
CA ARG A 64 -6.78 9.71 -14.03
C ARG A 64 -7.33 9.07 -15.29
N GLN A 65 -7.61 9.85 -16.34
CA GLN A 65 -8.05 9.26 -17.60
C GLN A 65 -6.90 8.47 -18.29
N GLN A 66 -5.64 8.74 -17.94
CA GLN A 66 -4.44 8.11 -18.53
C GLN A 66 -3.63 7.28 -17.53
N ILE A 67 -4.23 6.76 -16.46
CA ILE A 67 -3.61 5.77 -15.55
C ILE A 67 -4.09 4.36 -15.86
N ARG A 68 -3.45 3.33 -15.31
CA ARG A 68 -3.89 1.94 -15.51
C ARG A 68 -5.13 1.63 -14.67
N PRO A 69 -5.99 0.67 -15.06
CA PRO A 69 -7.17 0.28 -14.27
C PRO A 69 -6.85 -0.18 -12.84
N TYR A 70 -5.64 -0.69 -12.59
CA TYR A 70 -5.16 -1.14 -11.28
C TYR A 70 -4.44 -0.05 -10.46
N ASP A 71 -4.18 1.12 -11.06
CA ASP A 71 -3.55 2.23 -10.35
C ASP A 71 -4.55 2.96 -9.45
N ARG A 72 -4.07 3.48 -8.32
CA ARG A 72 -4.87 4.34 -7.44
C ARG A 72 -4.08 5.59 -7.08
N ILE A 73 -4.75 6.73 -7.09
CA ILE A 73 -4.24 7.98 -6.50
C ILE A 73 -5.34 8.48 -5.56
N HIS A 74 -5.02 8.78 -4.32
CA HIS A 74 -5.98 9.30 -3.34
C HIS A 74 -5.27 10.31 -2.45
N GLY A 75 -6.00 11.31 -1.98
CA GLY A 75 -5.40 12.37 -1.18
C GLY A 75 -6.42 13.20 -0.44
N ILE A 76 -5.92 13.94 0.55
CA ILE A 76 -6.69 14.79 1.44
C ILE A 76 -6.01 16.14 1.61
N PHE A 77 -6.80 17.14 2.01
CA PHE A 77 -6.28 18.46 2.34
C PHE A 77 -6.00 18.45 3.86
N ARG A 78 -4.74 18.68 4.24
CA ARG A 78 -4.33 18.73 5.65
C ARG A 78 -4.45 20.15 6.21
N SER A 79 -4.14 21.14 5.38
CA SER A 79 -4.32 22.57 5.66
C SER A 79 -4.60 23.30 4.35
N ALA A 80 -5.64 24.14 4.34
CA ALA A 80 -6.19 24.78 3.15
C ALA A 80 -6.70 26.21 3.42
N GLY A 81 -6.05 26.93 4.34
CA GLY A 81 -6.45 28.26 4.79
C GLY A 81 -7.41 28.27 5.97
N ASP A 82 -7.36 29.35 6.76
CA ASP A 82 -8.09 29.45 8.03
C ASP A 82 -9.27 30.45 8.00
N ARG A 83 -9.23 31.42 7.07
CA ARG A 83 -10.24 32.49 6.96
C ARG A 83 -10.51 32.87 5.51
N PRO A 84 -11.76 33.12 5.12
CA PRO A 84 -12.11 33.47 3.74
C PRO A 84 -11.64 34.87 3.31
N ASN A 85 -11.37 35.77 4.25
CA ASN A 85 -10.93 37.14 3.97
C ASN A 85 -9.40 37.31 3.97
N VAL A 86 -8.65 36.21 4.12
CA VAL A 86 -7.18 36.18 4.07
C VAL A 86 -6.76 35.20 2.98
N THR A 87 -5.96 35.66 2.02
CA THR A 87 -5.35 34.77 1.00
C THR A 87 -4.47 33.73 1.70
N PRO A 88 -4.68 32.42 1.54
CA PRO A 88 -3.85 31.40 2.19
C PRO A 88 -2.40 31.45 1.70
N GLY A 89 -1.46 31.73 2.61
CA GLY A 89 -0.03 31.76 2.31
C GLY A 89 0.66 30.40 2.40
N ASN A 90 0.06 29.43 3.09
CA ASN A 90 0.61 28.08 3.21
C ASN A 90 -0.53 27.05 3.14
N CYS A 91 -0.32 25.97 2.41
CA CYS A 91 -1.26 24.85 2.35
C CYS A 91 -0.50 23.52 2.29
N CYS A 92 -1.12 22.46 2.77
CA CYS A 92 -0.54 21.12 2.79
C CYS A 92 -1.57 20.08 2.37
N VAL A 93 -1.16 19.19 1.47
CA VAL A 93 -1.93 18.01 1.06
C VAL A 93 -1.14 16.74 1.34
N GLU A 94 -1.85 15.64 1.56
CA GLU A 94 -1.26 14.32 1.74
C GLU A 94 -1.85 13.38 0.69
N TYR A 95 -0.99 12.71 -0.08
CA TYR A 95 -1.36 11.87 -1.20
C TYR A 95 -0.66 10.52 -1.14
N TYR A 96 -1.42 9.50 -1.54
CA TYR A 96 -0.96 8.14 -1.72
C TYR A 96 -1.17 7.73 -3.18
N VAL A 97 -0.13 7.15 -3.77
CA VAL A 97 -0.15 6.53 -5.10
C VAL A 97 0.04 5.03 -4.91
N ARG A 98 -0.70 4.20 -5.63
CA ARG A 98 -0.56 2.74 -5.60
C ARG A 98 -0.51 2.16 -7.00
N SER A 99 0.30 1.11 -7.17
CA SER A 99 0.36 0.32 -8.40
C SER A 99 0.81 -1.11 -8.08
N GLN A 100 0.84 -1.99 -9.09
CA GLN A 100 1.16 -3.40 -8.92
C GLN A 100 2.60 -3.64 -8.50
N THR A 101 3.55 -2.83 -8.98
CA THR A 101 4.96 -2.94 -8.63
C THR A 101 5.53 -1.62 -8.11
N ARG A 102 6.61 -1.69 -7.33
CA ARG A 102 7.34 -0.52 -6.82
C ARG A 102 7.74 0.43 -7.96
N ALA A 103 8.25 -0.12 -9.06
CA ALA A 103 8.65 0.67 -10.23
C ALA A 103 7.46 1.37 -10.90
N GLN A 104 6.30 0.70 -10.99
CA GLN A 104 5.10 1.31 -11.57
C GLN A 104 4.51 2.39 -10.64
N ALA A 105 4.53 2.17 -9.33
CA ALA A 105 4.08 3.14 -8.34
C ALA A 105 4.96 4.40 -8.36
N GLU A 106 6.28 4.23 -8.46
CA GLU A 106 7.25 5.31 -8.64
C GLU A 106 6.97 6.10 -9.93
N ALA A 107 6.80 5.41 -11.07
CA ALA A 107 6.51 6.05 -12.34
C ALA A 107 5.19 6.85 -12.32
N LEU A 108 4.16 6.33 -11.64
CA LEU A 108 2.91 7.06 -11.44
C LEU A 108 3.08 8.25 -10.50
N TRP A 109 3.84 8.10 -9.41
CA TRP A 109 4.14 9.19 -8.50
C TRP A 109 4.84 10.35 -9.20
N GLN A 110 5.82 10.08 -10.07
CA GLN A 110 6.48 11.12 -10.87
C GLN A 110 5.51 11.90 -11.76
N ARG A 111 4.48 11.24 -12.30
CA ARG A 111 3.43 11.92 -13.08
C ARG A 111 2.52 12.77 -12.21
N VAL A 112 2.17 12.27 -11.02
CA VAL A 112 1.39 13.03 -10.03
C VAL A 112 2.18 14.23 -9.51
N LEU A 113 3.49 14.09 -9.31
CA LEU A 113 4.37 15.17 -8.87
C LEU A 113 4.36 16.33 -9.87
N LYS A 114 4.40 16.05 -11.16
CA LYS A 114 4.28 17.06 -12.22
C LYS A 114 2.98 17.86 -12.17
N CYS A 115 1.87 17.27 -11.69
CA CYS A 115 0.62 18.01 -11.47
C CYS A 115 0.77 19.05 -10.35
N PHE A 116 1.48 18.71 -9.27
CA PHE A 116 1.78 19.66 -8.19
C PHE A 116 2.76 20.73 -8.65
N GLU A 117 3.82 20.36 -9.37
CA GLU A 117 4.82 21.30 -9.90
C GLU A 117 4.19 22.31 -10.87
N GLY A 118 3.34 21.82 -11.79
CA GLY A 118 2.60 22.68 -12.71
C GLY A 118 1.66 23.65 -11.99
N ALA A 119 1.02 23.19 -10.90
CA ALA A 119 0.15 24.04 -10.10
C ALA A 119 0.92 25.11 -9.31
N ALA A 120 2.08 24.75 -8.73
CA ALA A 120 2.98 25.71 -8.09
C ALA A 120 3.41 26.80 -9.09
N LEU A 121 3.86 26.38 -10.27
CA LEU A 121 4.30 27.28 -11.33
C LEU A 121 3.19 28.25 -11.76
N ALA A 122 2.00 27.72 -12.04
CA ALA A 122 0.89 28.51 -12.56
C ALA A 122 0.37 29.58 -11.56
N THR A 123 0.50 29.32 -10.26
CA THR A 123 0.04 30.26 -9.21
C THR A 123 1.16 31.11 -8.63
N GLY A 124 2.41 30.91 -9.05
CA GLY A 124 3.58 31.59 -8.48
C GLY A 124 3.96 31.10 -7.08
N CYS A 125 3.41 29.96 -6.63
CA CYS A 125 3.81 29.34 -5.37
C CYS A 125 5.15 28.62 -5.51
N THR A 126 5.81 28.40 -4.38
CA THR A 126 6.86 27.39 -4.25
C THR A 126 6.26 26.12 -3.66
N MET A 127 6.89 24.97 -3.91
CA MET A 127 6.50 23.71 -3.28
C MET A 127 7.69 22.90 -2.78
N ARG A 128 7.43 22.07 -1.77
CA ARG A 128 8.33 20.99 -1.36
C ARG A 128 7.55 19.71 -1.11
N THR A 129 8.19 18.58 -1.37
CA THR A 129 7.68 17.26 -1.04
C THR A 129 8.24 16.77 0.30
N GLU A 130 7.43 16.10 1.08
CA GLU A 130 7.82 15.38 2.30
C GLU A 130 7.44 13.91 2.11
N PRO A 131 8.40 12.99 1.97
CA PRO A 131 8.10 11.57 1.86
C PRO A 131 7.55 11.04 3.20
N LEU A 132 6.60 10.11 3.10
CA LEU A 132 6.07 9.33 4.23
C LEU A 132 6.47 7.86 4.06
N ASN A 133 6.12 7.03 5.05
CA ASN A 133 6.38 5.59 5.01
C ASN A 133 5.65 4.93 3.81
N SER A 134 6.43 4.63 2.78
CA SER A 134 5.99 3.97 1.54
C SER A 134 6.33 2.48 1.61
N TYR A 135 5.60 1.64 0.87
CA TYR A 135 5.77 0.19 0.88
C TYR A 135 5.95 -0.35 -0.53
N ALA A 136 6.88 -1.27 -0.72
CA ALA A 136 7.01 -2.02 -1.97
C ALA A 136 5.84 -3.01 -2.17
N ASP A 137 5.72 -3.55 -3.39
CA ASP A 137 4.83 -4.67 -3.68
C ASP A 137 5.32 -5.94 -2.96
N VAL A 138 4.39 -6.75 -2.47
CA VAL A 138 4.76 -8.06 -1.91
C VAL A 138 5.07 -9.01 -3.05
N ARG A 139 6.23 -9.66 -2.93
CA ARG A 139 6.75 -10.66 -3.87
C ARG A 139 6.90 -12.00 -3.14
N PRO A 140 5.83 -12.82 -3.07
CA PRO A 140 5.87 -14.06 -2.31
C PRO A 140 6.79 -15.09 -2.97
N SER A 141 7.69 -15.71 -2.20
CA SER A 141 8.43 -16.90 -2.63
C SER A 141 7.46 -18.09 -2.71
N ALA A 142 7.36 -18.70 -3.88
CA ALA A 142 6.57 -19.89 -4.11
C ALA A 142 7.07 -21.06 -3.25
N SER A 143 8.39 -21.19 -3.07
CA SER A 143 8.99 -22.23 -2.22
C SER A 143 8.53 -22.11 -0.76
N LEU A 144 8.58 -20.89 -0.19
CA LEU A 144 8.08 -20.62 1.16
C LEU A 144 6.56 -20.84 1.27
N CYS A 145 5.80 -20.38 0.27
CA CYS A 145 4.35 -20.56 0.23
C CYS A 145 3.94 -22.03 0.23
N LYS A 146 4.65 -22.86 -0.55
CA LYS A 146 4.43 -24.31 -0.62
C LYS A 146 4.79 -25.01 0.70
N ALA A 147 5.96 -24.71 1.25
CA ALA A 147 6.36 -25.26 2.54
C ALA A 147 5.40 -24.87 3.67
N TYR A 148 4.85 -23.65 3.63
CA TYR A 148 3.84 -23.21 4.57
C TYR A 148 2.53 -23.99 4.44
N ILE A 149 2.05 -24.23 3.22
CA ILE A 149 0.86 -25.07 3.00
C ILE A 149 1.07 -26.48 3.56
N GLU A 150 2.23 -27.10 3.31
CA GLU A 150 2.59 -28.43 3.83
C GLU A 150 2.63 -28.48 5.36
N ALA A 151 3.00 -27.37 6.00
CA ALA A 151 3.10 -27.25 7.47
C ALA A 151 1.76 -26.88 8.15
N MET A 152 0.72 -26.56 7.38
CA MET A 152 -0.55 -26.08 7.90
C MET A 152 -1.65 -27.16 7.80
N PRO A 153 -2.71 -27.08 8.64
CA PRO A 153 -3.88 -27.95 8.51
C PRO A 153 -4.57 -27.83 7.15
N GLU A 154 -5.38 -28.85 6.82
CA GLU A 154 -6.24 -28.84 5.62
C GLU A 154 -7.08 -27.56 5.53
N GLY A 155 -7.23 -27.04 4.31
CA GLY A 155 -7.91 -25.78 4.04
C GLY A 155 -6.98 -24.56 3.89
N THR A 156 -5.67 -24.72 4.09
CA THR A 156 -4.68 -23.72 3.66
C THR A 156 -4.25 -24.01 2.22
N VAL A 157 -4.37 -23.04 1.32
CA VAL A 157 -4.10 -23.23 -0.11
C VAL A 157 -3.16 -22.17 -0.68
N SER A 158 -2.59 -22.43 -1.85
CA SER A 158 -2.02 -21.36 -2.68
C SER A 158 -3.17 -20.64 -3.37
N TYR A 159 -3.13 -19.32 -3.43
CA TYR A 159 -4.09 -18.57 -4.23
C TYR A 159 -3.50 -18.39 -5.63
N ASP A 160 -3.98 -19.16 -6.60
CA ASP A 160 -3.65 -19.00 -8.03
C ASP A 160 -4.81 -18.27 -8.75
N GLU A 161 -4.42 -17.43 -9.71
CA GLU A 161 -5.22 -16.38 -10.37
C GLU A 161 -6.52 -16.83 -11.11
N PRO A 162 -7.48 -15.90 -11.40
CA PRO A 162 -7.32 -14.45 -11.21
C PRO A 162 -8.39 -13.69 -10.37
N HIS A 163 -7.91 -12.59 -9.79
CA HIS A 163 -8.57 -11.32 -9.39
C HIS A 163 -9.62 -11.32 -8.26
N ASP A 164 -9.22 -11.18 -6.99
CA ASP A 164 -9.72 -10.14 -6.06
C ASP A 164 -9.37 -10.38 -4.58
N ILE A 165 -8.07 -10.49 -4.26
CA ILE A 165 -7.61 -10.07 -2.92
C ILE A 165 -6.37 -9.21 -3.11
N LEU A 166 -6.56 -7.94 -3.46
CA LEU A 166 -5.44 -7.02 -3.64
C LEU A 166 -5.85 -5.53 -3.61
N ALA A 167 -6.35 -5.07 -2.46
CA ALA A 167 -6.50 -3.64 -2.18
C ALA A 167 -5.64 -3.16 -0.99
N GLY A 168 -4.79 -4.04 -0.46
CA GLY A 168 -3.89 -3.78 0.66
C GLY A 168 -2.48 -3.39 0.23
N SER A 169 -1.72 -2.87 1.20
CA SER A 169 -0.28 -2.67 1.15
C SER A 169 0.30 -2.96 2.52
N THR A 170 1.50 -3.51 2.58
CA THR A 170 2.21 -3.92 3.81
C THR A 170 3.70 -3.72 3.62
N ASP A 171 4.39 -3.40 4.70
CA ASP A 171 5.85 -3.34 4.82
C ASP A 171 6.53 -4.70 4.59
N MET A 172 5.81 -5.83 4.62
CA MET A 172 6.33 -7.13 4.17
C MET A 172 6.82 -7.06 2.71
N GLY A 173 6.27 -6.15 1.90
CA GLY A 173 6.78 -5.88 0.57
C GLY A 173 8.23 -5.45 0.60
N ASP A 174 8.61 -4.54 1.50
CA ASP A 174 10.00 -4.08 1.62
C ASP A 174 10.94 -5.23 2.04
N VAL A 175 10.49 -6.10 2.94
CA VAL A 175 11.24 -7.30 3.35
C VAL A 175 11.47 -8.26 2.18
N CYS A 176 10.47 -8.47 1.33
CA CYS A 176 10.60 -9.32 0.13
C CYS A 176 11.65 -8.80 -0.88
N TYR A 177 12.03 -7.53 -0.82
CA TYR A 177 13.11 -6.97 -1.64
C TYR A 177 14.51 -7.17 -1.03
N GLU A 178 14.61 -7.55 0.24
CA GLU A 178 15.87 -7.76 0.96
C GLU A 178 16.17 -9.24 1.19
N CYS A 179 15.14 -10.09 1.27
CA CYS A 179 15.29 -11.53 1.41
C CYS A 179 14.04 -12.30 0.93
N PRO A 180 14.14 -13.64 0.74
CA PRO A 180 12.97 -14.47 0.51
C PRO A 180 11.91 -14.27 1.59
N GLY A 181 10.66 -14.08 1.18
CA GLY A 181 9.55 -13.83 2.09
C GLY A 181 8.22 -14.20 1.46
N PHE A 182 7.18 -14.30 2.28
CA PHE A 182 5.81 -14.47 1.82
C PHE A 182 4.84 -13.68 2.68
N HIS A 183 3.65 -13.40 2.12
CA HIS A 183 2.53 -12.85 2.85
C HIS A 183 1.35 -13.80 2.73
N GLY A 184 0.92 -14.36 3.86
CA GLY A 184 -0.28 -15.17 3.95
C GLY A 184 -1.44 -14.42 4.58
N VAL A 185 -2.65 -14.94 4.41
CA VAL A 185 -3.84 -14.50 5.12
C VAL A 185 -4.57 -15.72 5.68
N PHE A 186 -5.11 -15.64 6.90
CA PHE A 186 -6.01 -16.65 7.45
C PHE A 186 -7.37 -16.02 7.77
N GLY A 187 -8.45 -16.74 7.47
CA GLY A 187 -9.81 -16.29 7.72
C GLY A 187 -10.16 -16.36 9.20
N ILE A 188 -10.74 -15.29 9.71
CA ILE A 188 -11.41 -15.26 11.02
C ILE A 188 -12.91 -15.01 10.85
N ASP A 189 -13.70 -15.55 11.78
CA ASP A 189 -15.15 -15.50 11.69
C ASP A 189 -15.63 -14.05 11.89
N THR A 190 -16.19 -13.48 10.82
CA THR A 190 -16.56 -12.06 10.73
C THR A 190 -17.94 -11.96 10.09
N GLU A 191 -18.80 -11.11 10.65
CA GLU A 191 -20.08 -10.78 10.04
C GLU A 191 -19.87 -10.06 8.70
N GLU A 192 -20.82 -10.22 7.78
CA GLU A 192 -20.83 -9.49 6.52
C GLU A 192 -20.84 -7.98 6.79
N GLY A 193 -20.05 -7.22 6.03
CA GLY A 193 -19.88 -5.78 6.28
C GLY A 193 -18.88 -5.42 7.39
N SER A 194 -18.14 -6.39 7.93
CA SER A 194 -17.04 -6.18 8.89
C SER A 194 -15.64 -6.43 8.27
N PRO A 195 -15.20 -5.66 7.26
CA PRO A 195 -13.86 -5.79 6.71
C PRO A 195 -12.79 -5.30 7.69
N ASN A 196 -11.51 -5.51 7.35
CA ASN A 196 -10.39 -4.92 8.08
C ASN A 196 -10.60 -3.41 8.31
N HIS A 197 -10.09 -2.89 9.43
CA HIS A 197 -10.24 -1.49 9.89
C HIS A 197 -11.65 -1.10 10.33
N THR A 198 -12.47 -2.07 10.75
CA THR A 198 -13.79 -1.81 11.36
C THR A 198 -13.85 -2.27 12.81
N LYS A 199 -14.84 -1.75 13.55
CA LYS A 199 -15.13 -2.22 14.91
C LYS A 199 -15.55 -3.69 14.93
N GLY A 200 -16.31 -4.14 13.92
CA GLY A 200 -16.72 -5.55 13.78
C GLY A 200 -15.53 -6.48 13.62
N PHE A 201 -14.58 -6.13 12.74
CA PHE A 201 -13.34 -6.91 12.60
C PHE A 201 -12.49 -6.91 13.88
N THR A 202 -12.48 -5.80 14.62
CA THR A 202 -11.79 -5.70 15.92
C THR A 202 -12.39 -6.69 16.93
N ALA A 203 -13.72 -6.77 17.01
CA ALA A 203 -14.40 -7.71 17.90
C ALA A 203 -14.13 -9.17 17.49
N ALA A 204 -14.19 -9.48 16.19
CA ALA A 204 -13.88 -10.81 15.66
C ALA A 204 -12.44 -11.24 15.96
N ALA A 205 -11.48 -10.34 15.78
CA ALA A 205 -10.06 -10.61 16.02
C ALA A 205 -9.72 -10.81 17.51
N ALA A 206 -10.59 -10.39 18.43
CA ALA A 206 -10.42 -10.55 19.87
C ALA A 206 -10.93 -11.90 20.42
N THR A 207 -11.48 -12.76 19.55
CA THR A 207 -12.03 -14.06 19.96
C THR A 207 -10.93 -15.10 20.22
N GLU A 208 -11.23 -16.08 21.08
CA GLU A 208 -10.32 -17.21 21.35
C GLU A 208 -10.05 -18.05 20.10
N ASP A 209 -11.05 -18.22 19.21
CA ASP A 209 -10.89 -18.93 17.94
C ASP A 209 -9.93 -18.19 17.00
N ALA A 210 -10.10 -16.88 16.83
CA ALA A 210 -9.17 -16.07 16.03
C ALA A 210 -7.73 -16.16 16.57
N PHE A 211 -7.57 -16.13 17.90
CA PHE A 211 -6.27 -16.31 18.53
C PHE A 211 -5.70 -17.72 18.30
N ALA A 212 -6.51 -18.78 18.45
CA ALA A 212 -6.08 -20.14 18.19
C ALA A 212 -5.57 -20.33 16.75
N ARG A 213 -6.29 -19.78 15.76
CA ARG A 213 -5.86 -19.77 14.35
C ARG A 213 -4.56 -19.00 14.14
N ALA A 214 -4.38 -17.87 14.83
CA ALA A 214 -3.14 -17.12 14.79
C ALA A 214 -1.96 -17.94 15.33
N VAL A 215 -2.18 -18.70 16.41
CA VAL A 215 -1.19 -19.62 16.98
C VAL A 215 -0.85 -20.76 16.01
N GLU A 216 -1.83 -21.31 15.28
CA GLU A 216 -1.59 -22.30 14.22
C GLU A 216 -0.69 -21.72 13.12
N CYS A 217 -0.99 -20.52 12.63
CA CYS A 217 -0.16 -19.83 11.65
C CYS A 217 1.27 -19.59 12.17
N GLY A 218 1.40 -19.23 13.45
CA GLY A 218 2.70 -19.09 14.12
C GLY A 218 3.50 -20.39 14.13
N LYS A 219 2.85 -21.52 14.42
CA LYS A 219 3.48 -22.85 14.36
C LYS A 219 3.89 -23.23 12.94
N GLY A 220 3.03 -23.00 11.95
CA GLY A 220 3.35 -23.23 10.54
C GLY A 220 4.58 -22.43 10.09
N MET A 221 4.61 -21.13 10.41
CA MET A 221 5.78 -20.28 10.14
C MET A 221 7.05 -20.78 10.85
N ALA A 222 6.94 -21.24 12.11
CA ALA A 222 8.08 -21.79 12.84
C ALA A 222 8.63 -23.08 12.21
N LEU A 223 7.75 -23.97 11.73
CA LEU A 223 8.15 -25.20 11.03
C LEU A 223 8.83 -24.89 9.69
N VAL A 224 8.33 -23.92 8.93
CA VAL A 224 8.98 -23.47 7.69
C VAL A 224 10.33 -22.82 7.98
N GLY A 225 10.40 -21.95 8.99
CA GLY A 225 11.67 -21.35 9.43
C GLY A 225 12.69 -22.40 9.86
N TRP A 226 12.26 -23.43 10.58
CA TRP A 226 13.10 -24.58 10.90
C TRP A 226 13.59 -25.30 9.64
N LYS A 227 12.71 -25.58 8.68
CA LYS A 227 13.08 -26.20 7.40
C LYS A 227 14.16 -25.39 6.66
N VAL A 228 14.01 -24.06 6.57
CA VAL A 228 15.04 -23.16 6.00
C VAL A 228 16.39 -23.32 6.69
N LEU A 229 16.41 -23.51 8.01
CA LEU A 229 17.65 -23.61 8.79
C LEU A 229 18.30 -24.99 8.77
N THR A 230 17.55 -26.05 8.43
CA THR A 230 18.02 -27.44 8.53
C THR A 230 18.11 -28.19 7.21
N ASP A 231 17.60 -27.61 6.12
CA ASP A 231 17.62 -28.17 4.78
C ASP A 231 18.32 -27.19 3.83
N ASP A 232 19.63 -27.36 3.67
CA ASP A 232 20.47 -26.51 2.81
C ASP A 232 19.99 -26.52 1.35
N GLY A 233 19.44 -27.65 0.88
CA GLY A 233 18.93 -27.77 -0.48
C GLY A 233 17.69 -26.89 -0.69
N PHE A 234 16.77 -26.90 0.27
CA PHE A 234 15.60 -26.02 0.27
C PHE A 234 16.00 -24.54 0.39
N ALA A 235 16.96 -24.21 1.27
CA ALA A 235 17.46 -22.85 1.43
C ALA A 235 18.09 -22.31 0.13
N ASP A 236 18.92 -23.12 -0.54
CA ASP A 236 19.55 -22.78 -1.81
C ASP A 236 18.54 -22.58 -2.94
N GLU A 237 17.50 -23.42 -3.04
CA GLU A 237 16.42 -23.29 -4.02
C GLU A 237 15.65 -21.98 -3.81
N MET A 238 15.22 -21.73 -2.58
CA MET A 238 14.52 -20.51 -2.17
C MET A 238 15.35 -19.25 -2.48
N GLN A 239 16.65 -19.28 -2.20
CA GLN A 239 17.55 -18.15 -2.48
C GLN A 239 17.68 -17.89 -3.98
N LYS A 240 17.85 -18.93 -4.81
CA LYS A 240 17.92 -18.80 -6.27
C LYS A 240 16.62 -18.27 -6.87
N GLU A 241 15.48 -18.72 -6.36
CA GLU A 241 14.16 -18.22 -6.74
C GLU A 241 14.07 -16.71 -6.49
N TRP A 242 14.43 -16.27 -5.29
CA TRP A 242 14.40 -14.86 -4.92
C TRP A 242 15.37 -14.01 -5.76
N GLU A 243 16.59 -14.47 -6.01
CA GLU A 243 17.55 -13.77 -6.87
C GLU A 243 17.05 -13.62 -8.32
N ALA A 244 16.35 -14.63 -8.84
CA ALA A 244 15.71 -14.55 -10.14
C ALA A 244 14.56 -13.52 -10.15
N ASP A 245 13.75 -13.49 -9.10
CA ASP A 245 12.66 -12.54 -8.94
C ASP A 245 13.16 -11.09 -8.77
N MET A 246 14.24 -10.87 -8.02
CA MET A 246 14.85 -9.53 -7.89
C MET A 246 15.38 -8.99 -9.22
N LYS A 247 15.85 -9.86 -10.13
CA LYS A 247 16.21 -9.46 -11.50
C LYS A 247 14.99 -9.01 -12.31
N LEU A 248 13.81 -9.58 -12.07
CA LEU A 248 12.56 -9.15 -12.68
C LEU A 248 12.10 -7.82 -12.08
N ALA A 249 12.15 -7.68 -10.75
CA ALA A 249 11.81 -6.44 -10.05
C ALA A 249 12.67 -5.26 -10.51
N ALA A 250 13.97 -5.48 -10.75
CA ALA A 250 14.89 -4.47 -11.31
C ALA A 250 14.51 -4.03 -12.74
N GLN A 251 13.75 -4.84 -13.48
CA GLN A 251 13.17 -4.51 -14.79
C GLN A 251 11.76 -3.90 -14.68
N GLY A 252 11.27 -3.68 -13.46
CA GLY A 252 9.92 -3.17 -13.18
C GLY A 252 8.80 -4.19 -13.38
N LYS A 253 9.14 -5.49 -13.36
CA LYS A 253 8.20 -6.60 -13.55
C LYS A 253 7.79 -7.27 -12.24
#